data_AF-A0A1Q7FU65-F1
#
_entry.id   AF-A0A1Q7FU65-F1
#
_cell.length_a   1.000
_cell.length_b   1.000
_cell.length_c   1.000
_cell.angle_alpha   90.00
_cell.angle_beta   90.00
_cell.angle_gamma   90.00
#
_symmetry.space_group_name_H-M   'P 1'
#
loop_
_entity.id
_entity.type
_entity.pdbx_description
1 polymer ?
#
loop_
_entity_poly.entity_id
_entity_poly.type
_entity_poly.pdbx_seq_one_letter_code
_entity_poly.pdbx_strand_id
1 'polypeptide(L)' 'MEWHANSRFELRGGSRYTLQKWNPTFGAGLNISRKVSFDVAAFGTNANVERKHQMAIAASIRFNHFKDKNEPKS' A
#
# COMPACT_ATOMS: atom_id res chain seq x y z
N MET A 1 -7.98 0.54 -5.75
CA MET A 1 -8.71 1.75 -5.38
C MET A 1 -8.05 2.34 -4.15
N GLU A 2 -7.90 3.66 -4.10
CA GLU A 2 -7.25 4.37 -3.00
C GLU A 2 -8.20 5.47 -2.51
N TRP A 3 -8.33 5.57 -1.19
CA TRP A 3 -9.18 6.51 -0.49
C TRP A 3 -8.34 7.27 0.52
N HIS A 4 -8.32 8.59 0.41
CA HIS A 4 -7.71 9.44 1.43
C HIS A 4 -8.82 9.92 2.36
N ALA A 5 -8.79 9.50 3.63
CA ALA A 5 -9.72 10.03 4.61
C ALA A 5 -9.32 11.48 4.98
N ASN A 6 -8.01 11.71 5.15
CA ASN A 6 -7.41 13.00 5.51
C ASN A 6 -5.95 13.04 5.02
N SER A 7 -5.25 14.18 5.11
CA SER A 7 -3.81 14.27 4.75
C SER A 7 -2.88 13.36 5.57
N ARG A 8 -3.39 12.72 6.63
CA ARG A 8 -2.67 11.82 7.53
C ARG A 8 -3.01 10.35 7.36
N PHE A 9 -4.13 10.02 6.72
CA PHE A 9 -4.65 8.66 6.67
C PHE A 9 -5.07 8.26 5.26
N GLU A 10 -4.52 7.13 4.81
CA GLU A 10 -4.72 6.58 3.48
C GLU A 10 -5.25 5.15 3.62
N LEU A 11 -6.30 4.84 2.90
CA LEU A 11 -6.84 3.50 2.77
C LEU A 11 -6.68 3.05 1.33
N ARG A 12 -6.24 1.81 1.15
CA ARG A 12 -6.06 1.19 -0.17
C ARG A 12 -6.77 -0.14 -0.17
N GLY A 13 -7.57 -0.37 -1.19
CA GLY A 13 -8.34 -1.60 -1.34
C GLY A 13 -8.39 -2.02 -2.79
N GLY A 14 -8.28 -3.31 -3.03
CA GLY A 14 -8.32 -3.86 -4.37
C GLY A 14 -8.57 -5.35 -4.35
N SER A 15 -8.70 -5.92 -5.53
CA SER A 15 -8.65 -7.35 -5.70
C SER A 15 -8.06 -7.65 -7.07
N ARG A 16 -7.31 -8.75 -7.16
CA ARG A 16 -6.71 -9.19 -8.41
C ARG A 16 -7.19 -10.60 -8.73
N TYR A 17 -7.75 -10.77 -9.92
CA TYR A 17 -8.07 -12.10 -10.42
C TYR A 17 -6.82 -12.72 -11.06
N THR A 18 -6.36 -13.85 -10.54
CA THR A 18 -5.23 -14.61 -11.08
C THR A 18 -5.40 -16.10 -10.77
N LEU A 19 -4.92 -16.98 -11.64
CA LEU A 19 -5.04 -18.45 -11.49
C LEU A 19 -6.48 -18.91 -11.18
N GLN A 20 -7.46 -18.30 -11.85
CA GLN A 20 -8.90 -18.53 -11.65
C GLN A 20 -9.45 -18.18 -10.25
N LYS A 21 -8.73 -17.35 -9.48
CA LYS A 21 -9.13 -16.97 -8.12
C LYS A 21 -9.00 -15.48 -7.85
N TRP A 22 -9.85 -14.99 -6.96
CA TRP A 22 -9.82 -13.62 -6.46
C TRP A 22 -8.82 -13.48 -5.31
N ASN A 23 -7.87 -12.56 -5.46
CA ASN A 23 -6.88 -12.22 -4.43
C ASN A 23 -7.24 -10.83 -3.89
N PRO A 24 -7.99 -10.74 -2.78
CA PRO A 24 -8.32 -9.46 -2.18
C PRO A 24 -7.05 -8.82 -1.61
N THR A 25 -6.99 -7.49 -1.67
CA THR A 25 -5.93 -6.68 -1.07
C THR A 25 -6.57 -5.53 -0.30
N PHE A 26 -6.07 -5.29 0.91
CA PHE A 26 -6.50 -4.18 1.75
C PHE A 26 -5.27 -3.62 2.45
N GLY A 27 -5.19 -2.31 2.61
CA GLY A 27 -4.10 -1.66 3.32
C GLY A 27 -4.50 -0.30 3.87
N ALA A 28 -3.76 0.11 4.89
CA ALA A 28 -3.89 1.40 5.55
C ALA A 28 -2.52 2.03 5.73
N GLY A 29 -2.43 3.34 5.53
CA GLY A 29 -1.23 4.14 5.67
C GLY A 29 -1.46 5.30 6.63
N LEU A 30 -0.48 5.56 7.48
CA LEU A 30 -0.44 6.64 8.46
C LEU A 30 0.76 7.54 8.16
N ASN A 31 0.50 8.80 7.79
CA ASN A 31 1.57 9.79 7.63
C ASN A 31 1.92 10.34 9.03
N ILE A 32 3.00 9.83 9.61
CA ILE A 32 3.52 10.24 10.92
C ILE A 32 4.06 11.68 10.84
N SER A 33 4.73 12.01 9.74
CA SER A 33 5.20 13.35 9.44
C SER A 33 5.09 13.64 7.94
N ARG A 34 5.46 14.85 7.51
CA ARG A 34 5.55 15.19 6.08
C ARG A 34 6.58 14.34 5.32
N LYS A 35 7.51 13.70 6.03
CA LYS A 35 8.63 12.93 5.45
C LYS A 35 8.56 11.43 5.74
N VAL A 36 7.71 10.98 6.67
CA VAL A 36 7.69 9.59 7.13
C VAL A 36 6.25 9.10 7.23
N SER A 37 6.01 7.94 6.63
CA SER A 37 4.74 7.23 6.67
C SER A 37 4.95 5.78 7.10
N PHE A 38 3.95 5.22 7.77
CA PHE A 38 3.89 3.81 8.13
C PHE A 38 2.69 3.18 7.42
N ASP A 39 2.92 2.07 6.72
CA ASP A 39 1.92 1.42 5.89
C ASP A 39 1.78 -0.05 6.32
N VAL A 40 0.55 -0.55 6.37
CA VAL A 40 0.23 -1.96 6.62
C VAL A 40 -0.72 -2.44 5.54
N ALA A 41 -0.48 -3.62 4.99
CA ALA A 41 -1.32 -4.24 3.98
C ALA A 41 -1.53 -5.73 4.26
N ALA A 42 -2.74 -6.20 4.04
CA ALA A 42 -3.09 -7.60 3.95
C ALA A 42 -3.45 -7.95 2.50
N PHE A 43 -2.91 -9.06 1.99
CA PHE A 43 -3.17 -9.49 0.62
C PHE A 43 -3.30 -11.00 0.51
N GLY A 44 -4.23 -11.44 -0.33
CA GLY A 44 -4.28 -12.82 -0.79
C GLY A 44 -3.12 -13.09 -1.74
N THR A 45 -2.42 -14.19 -1.51
CA THR A 45 -1.40 -14.72 -2.42
C THR A 45 -1.67 -16.19 -2.72
N ASN A 46 -1.18 -16.63 -3.88
CA ASN A 46 -1.14 -18.03 -4.27
C ASN A 46 0.34 -18.40 -4.45
N ALA A 47 0.85 -19.37 -3.69
CA ALA A 47 2.13 -19.97 -4.01
C ALA A 47 1.93 -20.86 -5.26
N ASN A 48 2.64 -20.60 -6.35
CA ASN A 48 2.38 -21.19 -7.68
C ASN A 48 2.29 -22.74 -7.73
N VAL A 49 2.76 -23.46 -6.69
CA VAL A 49 2.74 -24.92 -6.60
C VAL A 49 1.57 -25.46 -5.75
N GLU A 50 1.06 -24.69 -4.79
CA GLU A 50 -0.11 -25.07 -3.99
C GLU A 50 -1.29 -24.17 -4.37
N ARG A 51 -2.38 -24.74 -4.87
CA ARG A 51 -3.66 -24.03 -5.06
C ARG A 51 -4.32 -23.66 -3.72
N LYS A 52 -3.56 -23.33 -2.68
CA LYS A 52 -4.05 -22.84 -1.39
C LYS A 52 -4.04 -21.32 -1.39
N HIS A 53 -5.17 -20.74 -0.97
CA HIS A 53 -5.22 -19.33 -0.63
C HIS A 53 -4.45 -19.12 0.67
N GLN A 54 -3.48 -18.21 0.64
CA GLN A 54 -2.80 -17.74 1.83
C GLN A 54 -3.02 -16.24 1.96
N MET A 55 -3.34 -15.82 3.18
CA MET A 55 -3.37 -14.40 3.54
C MET A 55 -2.00 -14.02 4.06
N ALA A 56 -1.41 -12.98 3.50
CA ALA A 56 -0.15 -12.41 3.95
C ALA A 56 -0.39 -10.99 4.49
N ILE A 57 0.44 -10.59 5.44
CA ILE A 57 0.47 -9.23 5.98
C ILE A 57 1.87 -8.66 5.72
N ALA A 58 1.94 -7.42 5.26
CA ALA A 58 3.16 -6.64 5.12
C ALA A 58 3.03 -5.34 5.91
N ALA A 59 4.13 -4.92 6.54
CA ALA A 59 4.27 -3.62 7.16
C ALA A 59 5.52 -2.94 6.59
N SER A 60 5.45 -1.65 6.29
CA SER A 60 6.56 -0.89 5.73
C SER A 60 6.61 0.53 6.29
N ILE A 61 7.82 1.10 6.26
CA ILE A 61 8.07 2.51 6.54
C ILE A 61 8.48 3.17 5.23
N ARG A 62 7.87 4.31 4.90
CA ARG A 62 8.10 5.05 3.66
C ARG A 62 8.63 6.44 3.97
N PHE A 63 9.72 6.81 3.31
CA PHE A 63 10.30 8.14 3.40
C PHE A 63 9.88 8.97 2.18
N ASN A 64 9.13 10.05 2.41
CA ASN A 64 8.63 10.93 1.37
C ASN A 64 9.63 12.07 1.13
N HIS A 65 10.09 12.20 -0.11
CA HIS A 65 10.90 13.35 -0.52
C HIS A 65 9.97 14.54 -0.81
N PHE A 66 10.02 15.57 0.03
CA PHE A 66 9.33 16.82 -0.23
C PHE A 66 10.26 17.70 -1.06
N LYS A 67 9.98 17.89 -2.35
CA LYS A 67 10.72 18.85 -3.17
C LYS A 67 10.42 20.25 -2.61
N ASP A 68 11.47 20.95 -2.20
CA ASP A 68 11.34 22.36 -1.84
C ASP A 68 10.96 23.14 -3.09
N LYS A 69 10.00 24.07 -3.01
CA LYS A 69 9.51 24.81 -4.19
C LYS A 69 10.50 25.85 -4.72
N ASN A 70 11.73 25.87 -4.19
CA ASN A 70 12.78 26.84 -4.50
C ASN A 70 13.96 26.22 -5.29
N GLU A 71 13.70 25.29 -6.21
CA GLU A 71 14.69 24.98 -7.24
C GLU A 71 14.62 26.04 -8.36
N PRO A 72 15.69 26.84 -8.58
CA PRO A 72 15.76 27.64 -9.78
C PRO A 72 15.79 26.70 -10.99
N LYS A 73 14.86 26.90 -11.92
CA LYS A 73 14.93 26.25 -13.23
C LYS A 73 16.16 26.81 -13.95
N SER A 74 17.21 26.01 -14.05
CA SER A 74 18.33 26.23 -14.97
C SER A 74 17.94 25.84 -16.38
#